data_AF-A0A8T1WXJ6-F1
#
_entry.id   AF-A0A8T1WXJ6-F1
#
_cell.length_a   1.000
_cell.length_b   1.000
_cell.length_c   1.000
_cell.angle_alpha   90.00
_cell.angle_beta   90.00
_cell.angle_gamma   90.00
#
_symmetry.space_group_name_H-M   'P 1'
#
loop_
_entity.id
_entity.type
_entity.pdbx_description
1 polymer ?
#
loop_
_entity_poly.entity_id
_entity_poly.type
_entity_poly.pdbx_seq_one_letter_code
_entity_poly.pdbx_strand_id
1 'polypeptide(L)'
;MAEFVCPRGSLMAFAFAGENYLLCMPQQHHDGFQIFGADLDIGVHSAPKIEAPSIPVDVEEYCGKVPFNNAIAPSTMNLLHRSFSEWGHRSLRIQESESWISSVVSSVVSGVTGDSDDLSSSTSCSTTPRLCVFVAGLGQKTDSGLSTTDTKPYFGDKIHDYAPCCSSIQYIELATSLYAWYDTALTQRLVDLLVQVSPTSDATTGTIRDT
;
A
#
# COMPACT_ATOMS: atom_id res chain seq x y z
N MET A 1 -14.38 -33.57 2.17
CA MET A 1 -14.32 -32.25 2.82
C MET A 1 -12.97 -32.19 3.52
N ALA A 2 -12.05 -31.35 3.05
CA ALA A 2 -10.73 -31.22 3.66
C ALA A 2 -10.86 -30.28 4.86
N GLU A 3 -10.57 -30.79 6.06
CA GLU A 3 -10.59 -30.02 7.30
C GLU A 3 -9.26 -29.27 7.44
N PHE A 4 -9.30 -27.94 7.45
CA PHE A 4 -8.10 -27.13 7.66
C PHE A 4 -7.84 -26.99 9.17
N VAL A 5 -6.79 -27.64 9.65
CA VAL A 5 -6.45 -27.69 11.08
C VAL A 5 -5.25 -26.79 11.35
N CYS A 6 -5.41 -25.77 12.19
CA CYS A 6 -4.30 -24.98 12.74
C CYS A 6 -3.74 -25.69 13.97
N PRO A 7 -2.58 -26.36 13.88
CA PRO A 7 -2.11 -27.21 14.96
C PRO A 7 -1.72 -26.34 16.16
N ARG A 8 -2.42 -26.53 17.30
CA ARG A 8 -2.18 -25.79 18.56
C ARG A 8 -2.25 -24.27 18.38
N GLY A 9 -3.21 -23.80 17.59
CA GLY A 9 -3.43 -22.39 17.31
C GLY A 9 -4.89 -22.01 17.22
N SER A 10 -5.15 -20.73 16.95
CA SER A 10 -6.48 -20.21 16.67
C SER A 10 -6.61 -19.92 15.18
N LEU A 11 -7.79 -20.25 14.64
CA LEU A 11 -8.17 -19.94 13.27
C LEU A 11 -9.09 -18.73 13.25
N MET A 12 -8.84 -17.82 12.31
CA MET A 12 -9.73 -16.71 12.01
C MET A 12 -9.92 -16.63 10.50
N ALA A 13 -11.16 -16.61 10.05
CA ALA A 13 -11.49 -16.33 8.66
C ALA A 13 -11.72 -14.83 8.47
N PHE A 14 -11.25 -14.27 7.36
CA PHE A 14 -11.51 -12.89 6.98
C PHE A 14 -11.50 -12.74 5.46
N ALA A 15 -12.19 -11.72 4.96
CA ALA A 15 -12.17 -11.36 3.54
C ALA A 15 -11.26 -10.16 3.33
N PHE A 16 -10.44 -10.19 2.27
CA PHE A 16 -9.62 -9.06 1.84
C PHE A 16 -9.68 -8.93 0.32
N ALA A 17 -10.01 -7.73 -0.17
CA ALA A 17 -10.21 -7.43 -1.59
C ALA A 17 -11.24 -8.35 -2.30
N GLY A 18 -12.20 -8.90 -1.55
CA GLY A 18 -13.23 -9.81 -2.04
C GLY A 18 -12.80 -11.28 -2.11
N GLU A 19 -11.57 -11.59 -1.71
CA GLU A 19 -11.06 -12.95 -1.58
C GLU A 19 -11.08 -13.42 -0.12
N ASN A 20 -11.31 -14.71 0.06
CA ASN A 20 -11.38 -15.33 1.38
C ASN A 20 -10.00 -15.83 1.85
N TYR A 21 -9.67 -15.50 3.10
CA TYR A 21 -8.42 -15.91 3.73
C TYR A 21 -8.65 -16.56 5.09
N LEU A 22 -7.72 -17.44 5.48
CA LEU A 22 -7.67 -18.09 6.78
C LEU A 22 -6.36 -17.73 7.48
N LEU A 23 -6.45 -16.99 8.58
CA LEU A 23 -5.33 -16.75 9.49
C LEU A 23 -5.23 -17.92 10.48
N CYS A 24 -4.09 -18.60 10.51
CA CYS A 24 -3.69 -19.54 11.55
C CYS A 24 -2.63 -18.89 12.44
N MET A 25 -2.99 -18.69 13.71
CA MET A 25 -2.11 -18.14 14.73
C MET A 25 -1.69 -19.24 15.71
N PRO A 26 -0.42 -19.70 15.71
CA PRO A 26 0.06 -20.68 16.67
C PRO A 26 0.08 -20.08 18.09
N GLN A 27 -0.15 -20.90 19.12
CA GLN A 27 -0.11 -20.47 20.52
C GLN A 27 1.27 -19.96 20.97
N GLN A 28 2.34 -20.34 20.27
CA GLN A 28 3.69 -19.83 20.52
C GLN A 28 4.01 -18.71 19.52
N HIS A 29 3.96 -17.46 20.00
CA HIS A 29 4.13 -16.25 19.19
C HIS A 29 5.56 -16.03 18.63
N HIS A 30 6.51 -16.92 18.88
CA HIS A 30 7.89 -16.77 18.46
C HIS A 30 8.12 -17.14 16.98
N ASP A 31 7.27 -18.03 16.45
CA ASP A 31 7.38 -18.55 15.08
C ASP A 31 6.52 -17.76 14.07
N GLY A 32 5.81 -16.74 14.54
CA GLY A 32 4.96 -15.87 13.74
C GLY A 32 3.57 -16.45 13.45
N PHE A 33 3.00 -16.19 12.28
CA PHE A 33 1.66 -16.63 11.89
C PHE A 33 1.54 -16.88 10.39
N GLN A 34 0.51 -17.62 9.97
CA GLN A 34 0.29 -17.98 8.57
C GLN A 34 -1.09 -17.52 8.11
N ILE A 35 -1.18 -16.98 6.90
CA ILE A 35 -2.43 -16.65 6.22
C ILE A 35 -2.52 -17.51 4.97
N PHE A 36 -3.64 -18.19 4.78
CA PHE A 36 -3.91 -19.04 3.63
C PHE A 36 -4.98 -18.41 2.76
N GLY A 37 -4.75 -18.38 1.45
CA GLY A 37 -5.66 -17.86 0.45
C GLY A 37 -5.85 -18.87 -0.68
N ALA A 38 -6.81 -18.61 -1.57
CA ALA A 38 -7.04 -19.48 -2.73
C ALA A 38 -5.80 -19.59 -3.63
N ASP A 39 -5.16 -18.45 -3.87
CA ASP A 39 -4.05 -18.30 -4.82
C ASP A 39 -2.68 -18.07 -4.14
N LEU A 40 -2.68 -17.63 -2.88
CA LEU A 40 -1.47 -17.21 -2.17
C LEU A 40 -1.53 -17.58 -0.70
N ASP A 41 -0.45 -18.22 -0.22
CA ASP A 41 -0.17 -18.43 1.18
C ASP A 41 0.92 -17.46 1.66
N ILE A 42 0.72 -16.84 2.82
CA ILE A 42 1.62 -15.84 3.41
C ILE A 42 2.13 -16.37 4.75
N GLY A 43 3.44 -16.53 4.87
CA GLY A 43 4.11 -16.89 6.13
C GLY A 43 4.82 -15.68 6.74
N VAL A 44 4.37 -15.22 7.90
CA VAL A 44 5.01 -14.15 8.66
C VAL A 44 5.85 -14.78 9.76
N HIS A 45 7.14 -14.43 9.81
CA HIS A 45 8.08 -14.90 10.82
C HIS A 45 8.63 -13.71 11.61
N SER A 46 9.15 -13.95 12.82
CA SER A 46 9.82 -12.92 13.60
C SER A 46 11.06 -12.40 12.84
N ALA A 47 11.31 -11.09 12.93
CA ALA A 47 12.44 -10.46 12.26
C ALA A 47 13.77 -11.10 12.76
N PRO A 48 14.75 -11.33 11.87
CA PRO A 48 16.04 -11.86 12.30
C PRO A 48 16.69 -10.90 13.29
N LYS A 49 17.31 -11.46 14.34
CA LYS A 49 18.12 -10.67 15.27
C LYS A 49 19.35 -10.18 14.52
N ILE A 50 19.41 -8.89 14.23
CA ILE A 50 20.59 -8.25 13.64
C ILE A 50 21.61 -8.07 14.75
N GLU A 51 22.63 -8.93 14.78
CA GLU A 51 23.78 -8.75 15.66
C GLU A 51 24.79 -7.83 14.96
N ALA A 52 25.29 -6.84 15.68
CA ALA A 52 26.33 -5.97 15.16
C ALA A 52 27.60 -6.80 14.91
N PRO A 53 28.27 -6.65 13.76
CA PRO A 53 29.56 -7.30 13.54
C PRO A 53 30.57 -6.81 14.59
N SER A 54 31.40 -7.73 15.10
CA SER A 54 32.50 -7.38 16.01
C SER A 54 33.55 -6.57 15.26
N ILE A 55 33.73 -5.31 15.67
CA ILE A 55 34.69 -4.38 15.07
C ILE A 55 36.03 -4.53 15.80
N PRO A 56 37.16 -4.63 15.08
CA PRO A 56 38.50 -4.55 15.68
C PRO A 56 38.69 -3.22 16.43
N VAL A 57 39.36 -3.28 17.59
CA VAL A 57 39.47 -2.15 18.53
C VAL A 57 40.17 -0.92 17.89
N ASP A 58 41.07 -1.17 16.94
CA ASP A 58 41.79 -0.16 16.15
C ASP A 58 40.89 0.57 15.12
N VAL A 59 39.80 -0.08 14.68
CA VAL A 59 38.81 0.50 13.76
C VAL A 59 37.72 1.26 14.53
N GLU A 60 37.42 0.84 15.77
CA GLU A 60 36.45 1.51 16.64
C GLU A 60 36.87 2.95 16.99
N GLU A 61 38.18 3.21 17.16
CA GLU A 61 38.71 4.57 17.37
C GLU A 61 38.55 5.49 16.14
N TYR A 62 38.49 4.92 14.94
CA TYR A 62 38.35 5.66 13.68
C TYR A 62 36.89 5.86 13.26
N CYS A 63 35.98 5.00 13.73
CA CYS A 63 34.55 5.10 13.47
C CYS A 63 33.91 6.15 14.41
N GLY A 64 33.51 7.29 13.85
CA GLY A 64 32.68 8.25 14.56
C GLY A 64 31.33 7.65 14.97
N LYS A 65 30.77 8.09 16.10
CA LYS A 65 29.42 7.69 16.53
C LYS A 65 28.40 8.15 15.49
N VAL A 66 27.71 7.21 14.84
CA VAL A 66 26.54 7.53 14.02
C VAL A 66 25.40 7.93 14.98
N PRO A 67 24.84 9.13 14.87
CA PRO A 67 23.66 9.49 15.64
C PRO A 67 22.51 8.59 15.18
N PHE A 68 22.12 7.63 16.01
CA PHE A 68 20.83 6.99 15.85
C PHE A 68 19.76 8.01 16.24
N ASN A 69 18.96 8.43 15.26
CA ASN A 69 17.72 9.11 15.58
C ASN A 69 16.89 8.18 16.48
N ASN A 70 16.25 8.76 17.50
CA ASN A 70 15.35 8.01 18.37
C ASN A 70 14.40 7.17 17.51
N ALA A 71 14.33 5.87 17.80
CA ALA A 71 13.42 4.97 17.14
C ALA A 71 12.02 5.58 17.18
N ILE A 72 11.42 5.79 16.01
CA ILE A 72 10.06 6.31 15.92
C ILE A 72 9.16 5.25 16.54
N ALA A 73 8.46 5.60 17.62
CA ALA A 73 7.54 4.67 18.25
C ALA A 73 6.45 4.27 17.23
N PRO A 74 5.96 3.02 17.24
CA PRO A 74 4.91 2.57 16.31
C PRO A 74 3.67 3.47 16.33
N SER A 75 3.35 4.05 17.50
CA SER A 75 2.28 5.03 17.67
C SER A 75 2.48 6.33 16.88
N THR A 76 3.73 6.80 16.77
CA THR A 76 4.09 7.95 15.91
C THR A 76 4.03 7.58 14.43
N MET A 77 4.25 6.32 14.06
CA MET A 77 4.08 5.87 12.68
C MET A 77 2.61 5.88 12.24
N ASN A 78 1.66 5.60 13.16
CA ASN A 78 0.22 5.79 12.95
C ASN A 78 -0.22 7.25 12.81
N LEU A 79 0.63 8.22 13.17
CA LEU A 79 0.39 9.64 12.90
C LEU A 79 0.98 10.06 11.54
N LEU A 80 2.00 9.35 11.07
CA LEU A 80 2.66 9.59 9.78
C LEU A 80 1.98 8.84 8.62
N HIS A 81 1.31 7.73 8.93
CA HIS A 81 0.46 6.98 8.01
C HIS A 81 -0.99 7.04 8.50
N ARG A 82 -1.94 7.33 7.60
CA ARG A 82 -3.35 7.04 7.86
C ARG A 82 -3.49 5.58 8.32
N SER A 83 -4.42 5.36 9.26
CA SER A 83 -4.79 4.02 9.74
C SER A 83 -4.94 3.05 8.55
N PHE A 84 -4.46 1.82 8.69
CA PHE A 84 -4.57 0.78 7.66
C PHE A 84 -6.01 0.55 7.18
N SER A 85 -7.01 0.88 8.00
CA SER A 85 -8.43 0.86 7.65
C SER A 85 -8.85 1.93 6.63
N GLU A 86 -7.99 2.91 6.33
CA GLU A 86 -8.27 4.02 5.41
C GLU A 86 -7.44 3.96 4.13
N TRP A 87 -6.62 2.93 3.93
CA TRP A 87 -5.97 2.69 2.65
C TRP A 87 -7.04 2.23 1.67
N GLY A 88 -7.33 3.03 0.65
CA GLY A 88 -8.26 2.66 -0.41
C GLY A 88 -7.92 1.29 -0.98
N HIS A 89 -8.82 0.33 -0.80
CA HIS A 89 -8.62 -1.03 -1.29
C HIS A 89 -8.76 -1.02 -2.82
N ARG A 90 -7.67 -1.29 -3.54
CA ARG A 90 -7.74 -1.65 -4.97
C ARG A 90 -8.26 -3.08 -5.03
N SER A 91 -9.56 -3.27 -5.25
CA SER A 91 -10.11 -4.58 -5.59
C SER A 91 -9.49 -5.03 -6.90
N LEU A 92 -8.65 -6.07 -6.85
CA LEU A 92 -8.29 -6.82 -8.03
C LEU A 92 -9.56 -7.51 -8.53
N ARG A 93 -9.84 -7.44 -9.83
CA ARG A 93 -11.03 -8.12 -10.38
C ARG A 93 -10.91 -9.60 -10.12
N ILE A 94 -11.85 -10.12 -9.36
CA ILE A 94 -12.08 -11.54 -9.15
C ILE A 94 -12.45 -12.16 -10.50
N GLN A 95 -11.73 -13.20 -10.89
CA GLN A 95 -12.26 -14.21 -11.79
C GLN A 95 -12.87 -15.25 -10.86
N GLU A 96 -14.21 -15.34 -10.82
CA GLU A 96 -14.90 -16.32 -9.99
C GLU A 96 -14.37 -17.70 -10.34
N SER A 97 -13.57 -18.26 -9.44
CA SER A 97 -13.20 -19.65 -9.45
C SER A 97 -13.71 -20.25 -8.15
N GLU A 98 -14.32 -21.42 -8.25
CA GLU A 98 -14.78 -22.20 -7.09
C GLU A 98 -13.55 -22.59 -6.24
N SER A 99 -13.21 -21.71 -5.30
CA SER A 99 -12.07 -21.88 -4.41
C SER A 99 -12.38 -22.88 -3.29
N TRP A 100 -11.44 -23.80 -3.04
CA TRP A 100 -11.55 -24.81 -2.00
C TRP A 100 -11.69 -24.22 -0.58
N ILE A 101 -11.18 -23.01 -0.37
CA ILE A 101 -11.22 -22.30 0.92
C ILE A 101 -12.60 -21.74 1.25
N SER A 102 -13.49 -21.52 0.26
CA SER A 102 -14.84 -20.98 0.50
C SER A 102 -15.66 -21.86 1.44
N SER A 103 -15.53 -23.17 1.33
CA SER A 103 -16.21 -24.14 2.21
C SER A 103 -15.72 -24.08 3.67
N VAL A 104 -14.43 -23.81 3.86
CA VAL A 104 -13.79 -23.70 5.17
C VAL A 104 -14.13 -22.35 5.82
N VAL A 105 -14.08 -21.27 5.05
CA VAL A 105 -14.47 -19.93 5.51
C VAL A 105 -15.93 -19.90 5.94
N SER A 106 -16.83 -20.46 5.13
CA SER A 106 -18.24 -20.59 5.50
C SER A 106 -18.43 -21.34 6.83
N SER A 107 -17.63 -22.39 7.08
CA SER A 107 -17.67 -23.16 8.33
C SER A 107 -17.16 -22.37 9.54
N VAL A 108 -16.10 -21.57 9.37
CA VAL A 108 -15.53 -20.72 10.43
C VAL A 108 -16.44 -19.53 10.74
N VAL A 109 -17.00 -18.88 9.70
CA VAL A 109 -17.91 -17.73 9.83
C VAL A 109 -19.24 -18.14 10.48
N SER A 110 -19.78 -19.31 10.12
CA SER A 110 -21.02 -19.85 10.72
C SER A 110 -20.88 -20.15 12.22
N GLY A 111 -19.65 -20.25 12.74
CA GLY A 111 -19.38 -20.47 14.15
C GLY A 111 -19.30 -19.20 15.01
N VAL A 112 -19.21 -18.00 14.40
CA VAL A 112 -18.87 -16.77 15.16
C VAL A 112 -20.01 -15.76 15.26
N THR A 113 -20.70 -15.34 14.20
CA THR A 113 -21.83 -14.39 14.34
C THR A 113 -22.61 -14.25 13.04
N GLY A 114 -23.92 -14.03 13.18
CA GLY A 114 -24.82 -13.76 12.07
C GLY A 114 -24.61 -12.39 11.41
N ASP A 115 -24.95 -12.38 10.13
CA ASP A 115 -25.51 -11.29 9.33
C ASP A 115 -24.76 -9.95 9.31
N SER A 116 -23.99 -9.72 8.25
CA SER A 116 -23.88 -8.42 7.57
C SER A 116 -23.00 -8.52 6.32
N ASP A 117 -23.57 -9.06 5.24
CA ASP A 117 -23.07 -8.85 3.87
C ASP A 117 -23.61 -7.51 3.38
N ASP A 118 -22.85 -6.44 3.57
CA ASP A 118 -23.14 -5.15 2.92
C ASP A 118 -21.83 -4.36 2.71
N LEU A 119 -20.94 -4.90 1.87
CA LEU A 119 -19.82 -4.14 1.32
C LEU A 119 -20.33 -3.28 0.16
N SER A 120 -21.11 -2.25 0.48
CA SER A 120 -21.43 -1.19 -0.47
C SER A 120 -20.13 -0.50 -0.87
N SER A 121 -19.70 -0.63 -2.13
CA SER A 121 -18.67 0.22 -2.70
C SER A 121 -19.12 1.66 -2.56
N SER A 122 -18.51 2.41 -1.64
CA SER A 122 -18.86 3.81 -1.41
C SER A 122 -18.46 4.62 -2.66
N THR A 123 -19.43 4.82 -3.56
CA THR A 123 -19.31 5.59 -4.81
C THR A 123 -19.26 7.10 -4.57
N SER A 124 -19.28 7.55 -3.32
CA SER A 124 -19.26 8.96 -2.95
C SER A 124 -18.07 9.27 -2.05
N CYS A 125 -17.41 10.40 -2.31
CA CYS A 125 -16.35 10.90 -1.45
C CYS A 125 -16.95 11.48 -0.17
N SER A 126 -16.43 11.07 1.00
CA SER A 126 -16.84 11.61 2.29
C SER A 126 -16.30 13.02 2.56
N THR A 127 -15.39 13.51 1.72
CA THR A 127 -14.76 14.83 1.83
C THR A 127 -14.99 15.66 0.56
N THR A 128 -14.68 16.95 0.61
CA THR A 128 -14.63 17.80 -0.59
C THR A 128 -13.66 17.21 -1.61
N PRO A 129 -14.11 16.88 -2.84
CA PRO A 129 -13.24 16.35 -3.89
C PRO A 129 -12.12 17.32 -4.26
N ARG A 130 -10.94 16.79 -4.61
CA ARG A 130 -9.70 17.56 -4.83
C ARG A 130 -9.10 17.28 -6.20
N LEU A 131 -8.19 18.16 -6.63
CA LEU A 131 -7.37 17.91 -7.81
C LEU A 131 -6.46 16.70 -7.54
N CYS A 132 -6.55 15.68 -8.38
CA CYS A 132 -5.74 14.48 -8.28
C CYS A 132 -4.73 14.38 -9.40
N VAL A 133 -3.55 13.86 -9.06
CA VAL A 133 -2.45 13.65 -10.01
C VAL A 133 -1.99 12.21 -9.91
N PHE A 134 -1.99 11.50 -11.04
CA PHE A 134 -1.45 10.15 -11.14
C PHE A 134 -0.09 10.21 -11.84
N VAL A 135 0.95 9.82 -11.11
CA VAL A 135 2.32 9.85 -11.62
C VAL A 135 2.71 8.46 -12.09
N ALA A 136 2.91 8.30 -13.40
CA ALA A 136 3.34 7.04 -13.98
C ALA A 136 4.68 6.59 -13.37
N GLY A 137 4.76 5.29 -13.09
CA GLY A 137 5.90 4.67 -12.43
C GLY A 137 7.07 4.39 -13.37
N LEU A 138 7.54 3.14 -13.32
CA LEU A 138 8.69 2.66 -14.09
C LEU A 138 8.35 2.49 -15.57
N GLY A 139 9.35 2.72 -16.44
CA GLY A 139 9.32 2.27 -17.84
C GLY A 139 9.15 3.39 -18.86
N GLN A 140 9.06 4.63 -18.39
CA GLN A 140 8.88 5.80 -19.24
C GLN A 140 10.25 6.32 -19.69
N LYS A 141 10.50 6.27 -21.01
CA LYS A 141 11.72 6.81 -21.63
C LYS A 141 11.65 8.31 -21.94
N THR A 142 10.46 8.89 -21.83
CA THR A 142 10.15 10.28 -22.19
C THR A 142 9.51 10.98 -21.01
N ASP A 143 9.82 12.25 -20.84
CA ASP A 143 9.09 13.17 -19.97
C ASP A 143 7.98 13.81 -20.81
N SER A 144 6.74 13.38 -20.58
CA SER A 144 5.56 13.89 -21.29
C SER A 144 4.91 15.05 -20.53
N GLY A 145 5.42 15.37 -19.33
CA GLY A 145 4.89 16.41 -18.47
C GLY A 145 3.50 16.10 -17.90
N LEU A 146 2.73 17.15 -17.66
CA LEU A 146 1.37 17.10 -17.14
C LEU A 146 0.36 16.94 -18.29
N SER A 147 -0.57 16.00 -18.14
CA SER A 147 -1.59 15.67 -19.14
C SER A 147 -2.96 15.49 -18.50
N THR A 148 -4.03 15.73 -19.24
CA THR A 148 -5.41 15.38 -18.85
C THR A 148 -5.79 13.96 -19.26
N THR A 149 -4.94 13.27 -20.02
CA THR A 149 -5.15 11.90 -20.50
C THR A 149 -3.96 11.01 -20.19
N ASP A 150 -4.26 9.74 -19.88
CA ASP A 150 -3.29 8.65 -19.71
C ASP A 150 -2.74 8.23 -21.09
N THR A 151 -1.80 9.03 -21.62
CA THR A 151 -1.35 8.96 -23.02
C THR A 151 -0.73 7.62 -23.36
N LYS A 152 -0.02 7.02 -22.40
CA LYS A 152 0.30 5.59 -22.41
C LYS A 152 -0.56 4.96 -21.33
N PRO A 153 -1.44 3.99 -21.63
CA PRO A 153 -2.50 3.50 -20.74
C PRO A 153 -1.95 2.75 -19.52
N TYR A 154 -1.21 3.44 -18.66
CA TYR A 154 -0.53 2.93 -17.47
C TYR A 154 -1.53 2.72 -16.35
N PHE A 155 -2.49 3.63 -16.23
CA PHE A 155 -3.56 3.63 -15.24
C PHE A 155 -4.86 3.03 -15.79
N GLY A 156 -5.03 3.06 -17.11
CA GLY A 156 -6.18 2.49 -17.80
C GLY A 156 -7.40 3.43 -17.83
N ASP A 157 -8.44 2.98 -18.52
CA ASP A 157 -9.63 3.78 -18.84
C ASP A 157 -10.61 3.97 -17.66
N LYS A 158 -10.53 3.12 -16.65
CA LYS A 158 -11.52 3.07 -15.55
C LYS A 158 -11.09 3.79 -14.27
N ILE A 159 -9.92 4.44 -14.24
CA ILE A 159 -9.44 5.05 -13.00
C ILE A 159 -10.36 6.15 -12.48
N HIS A 160 -11.07 6.83 -13.38
CA HIS A 160 -12.09 7.81 -13.05
C HIS A 160 -13.27 7.23 -12.26
N ASP A 161 -13.62 5.96 -12.49
CA ASP A 161 -14.73 5.28 -11.82
C ASP A 161 -14.41 4.96 -10.35
N TYR A 162 -13.12 4.88 -10.01
CA TYR A 162 -12.63 4.48 -8.69
C TYR A 162 -11.98 5.62 -7.90
N ALA A 163 -12.10 6.85 -8.40
CA ALA A 163 -11.51 8.04 -7.78
C ALA A 163 -12.59 9.08 -7.40
N PRO A 164 -13.62 8.71 -6.60
CA PRO A 164 -14.75 9.58 -6.30
C PRO A 164 -14.37 10.86 -5.55
N CYS A 165 -13.18 10.88 -4.92
CA CYS A 165 -12.61 12.04 -4.25
C CYS A 165 -11.81 12.97 -5.16
N CYS A 166 -11.74 12.69 -6.46
CA CYS A 166 -11.05 13.53 -7.41
C CYS A 166 -12.06 14.42 -8.15
N SER A 167 -11.97 15.74 -7.97
CA SER A 167 -12.76 16.70 -8.75
C SER A 167 -12.30 16.76 -10.21
N SER A 168 -11.01 16.52 -10.43
CA SER A 168 -10.41 16.30 -11.74
C SER A 168 -9.14 15.48 -11.61
N ILE A 169 -8.78 14.78 -12.69
CA ILE A 169 -7.59 13.94 -12.74
C ILE A 169 -6.61 14.48 -13.79
N GLN A 170 -5.35 14.57 -13.40
CA GLN A 170 -4.22 14.80 -14.29
C GLN A 170 -3.21 13.66 -14.16
N TYR A 171 -2.37 13.53 -15.17
CA TYR A 171 -1.36 12.49 -15.29
C TYR A 171 0.01 13.12 -15.46
N ILE A 172 1.02 12.56 -14.81
CA ILE A 172 2.42 12.95 -14.98
C ILE A 172 3.19 11.74 -15.51
N GLU A 173 3.92 11.93 -16.60
CA GLU A 173 4.88 10.95 -17.10
C GLU A 173 6.30 11.54 -17.06
N LEU A 174 7.17 10.97 -16.22
CA LEU A 174 8.58 11.35 -16.11
C LEU A 174 9.46 10.32 -16.79
N ALA A 175 10.65 10.71 -17.24
CA ALA A 175 11.61 9.81 -17.88
C ALA A 175 12.33 8.86 -16.87
N THR A 176 11.56 8.04 -16.15
CA THR A 176 12.03 7.12 -15.10
C THR A 176 12.94 6.00 -15.60
N SER A 177 13.04 5.79 -16.92
CA SER A 177 14.06 4.90 -17.52
C SER A 177 15.43 5.56 -17.67
N LEU A 178 15.51 6.89 -17.63
CA LEU A 178 16.75 7.66 -17.77
C LEU A 178 17.28 8.14 -16.42
N TYR A 179 16.38 8.40 -15.47
CA TYR A 179 16.71 8.92 -14.15
C TYR A 179 16.03 8.09 -13.07
N ALA A 180 16.75 7.81 -11.98
CA ALA A 180 16.16 7.14 -10.81
C ALA A 180 15.21 8.07 -10.07
N TRP A 181 14.30 7.51 -9.27
CA TRP A 181 13.35 8.30 -8.46
C TRP A 181 13.98 9.25 -7.45
N TYR A 182 15.21 8.97 -7.01
CA TYR A 182 15.97 9.83 -6.10
C TYR A 182 16.85 10.85 -6.84
N ASP A 183 16.83 10.86 -8.18
CA ASP A 183 17.59 11.84 -8.95
C ASP A 183 17.02 13.25 -8.72
N THR A 184 17.90 14.20 -8.45
CA THR A 184 17.49 15.57 -8.09
C THR A 184 16.82 16.30 -9.25
N ALA A 185 17.20 16.00 -10.50
CA ALA A 185 16.56 16.61 -11.66
C ALA A 185 15.15 16.04 -11.86
N LEU A 186 14.97 14.73 -11.69
CA LEU A 186 13.65 14.10 -11.80
C LEU A 186 12.70 14.53 -10.65
N THR A 187 13.20 14.60 -9.42
CA THR A 187 12.41 15.08 -8.27
C THR A 187 12.04 16.55 -8.39
N GLN A 188 12.97 17.43 -8.81
CA GLN A 188 12.65 18.82 -9.07
C GLN A 188 11.59 18.97 -10.18
N ARG A 189 11.74 18.21 -11.26
CA ARG A 189 10.78 18.19 -12.36
C ARG A 189 9.38 17.77 -11.91
N LEU A 190 9.27 16.76 -11.04
CA LEU A 190 8.00 16.37 -10.44
C LEU A 190 7.38 17.52 -9.64
N VAL A 191 8.17 18.19 -8.81
CA VAL A 191 7.70 19.35 -8.01
C VAL A 191 7.20 20.47 -8.91
N ASP A 192 7.97 20.82 -9.96
CA ASP A 192 7.61 21.88 -10.90
C ASP A 192 6.26 21.60 -11.58
N LEU A 193 5.97 20.33 -11.88
CA LEU A 193 4.69 19.91 -12.46
C LEU A 193 3.55 19.93 -11.42
N LEU A 194 3.81 19.48 -10.19
CA LEU A 194 2.79 19.46 -9.13
C LEU A 194 2.31 20.86 -8.75
N VAL A 195 3.20 21.85 -8.75
CA VAL A 195 2.84 23.24 -8.46
C VAL A 195 1.95 23.86 -9.55
N GLN A 196 1.95 23.30 -10.77
CA GLN A 196 1.09 23.76 -11.87
C GLN A 196 -0.34 23.18 -11.82
N VAL A 197 -0.58 22.16 -10.98
CA VAL A 197 -1.86 21.44 -10.93
C VAL A 197 -2.96 22.31 -10.34
N SER A 198 -2.67 22.99 -9.22
CA SER A 198 -3.62 23.92 -8.61
C SER A 198 -3.30 25.36 -9.02
N PRO A 199 -4.29 26.13 -9.48
CA PRO A 199 -4.10 27.53 -9.85
C PRO A 199 -3.83 28.44 -8.64
N THR A 200 -4.04 27.96 -7.41
CA THR A 200 -3.77 28.74 -6.19
C THR A 200 -2.38 28.47 -5.62
N SER A 201 -1.66 27.48 -6.17
CA SER A 201 -0.29 27.14 -5.79
C SER A 201 0.71 28.23 -6.20
N ASP A 202 1.88 28.23 -5.58
CA ASP A 202 2.92 29.25 -5.80
C ASP A 202 4.23 28.60 -6.22
N ALA A 203 4.57 28.76 -7.51
CA ALA A 203 5.80 28.28 -8.13
C ALA A 203 7.06 28.95 -7.57
N THR A 204 6.94 30.18 -7.06
CA THR A 204 8.08 30.93 -6.52
C THR A 204 8.53 30.38 -5.18
N THR A 205 7.57 29.98 -4.34
CA THR A 205 7.84 29.41 -3.01
C THR A 205 7.82 27.88 -2.98
N GLY A 206 7.41 27.23 -4.08
CA GLY A 206 7.22 25.77 -4.14
C GLY A 206 6.01 25.28 -3.33
N THR A 207 5.07 26.18 -3.02
CA THR A 207 3.91 25.84 -2.18
C THR A 207 2.80 25.25 -3.02
N ILE A 208 2.44 24.00 -2.74
CA ILE A 208 1.28 23.32 -3.35
C ILE A 208 0.05 23.59 -2.48
N ARG A 209 -1.06 24.00 -3.09
CA ARG A 209 -2.33 24.28 -2.41
C ARG A 209 -3.46 23.42 -2.98
N ASP A 210 -4.58 23.40 -2.25
CA ASP A 210 -5.77 22.62 -2.58
C ASP A 210 -5.55 21.09 -2.59
N THR A 211 -4.50 20.64 -1.88
CA THR A 211 -4.17 19.24 -1.62
C THR A 211 -5.10 18.60 -0.64
#